data_AF-A0A1V9F361-F1
#
_entry.id   AF-A0A1V9F361-F1
#
_cell.length_a   1.000
_cell.length_b   1.000
_cell.length_c   1.000
_cell.angle_alpha   90.00
_cell.angle_beta   90.00
_cell.angle_gamma   90.00
#
_symmetry.space_group_name_H-M   'P 1'
#
loop_
_entity.id
_entity.type
_entity.pdbx_description
1 polymer ?
#
loop_
_entity_poly.entity_id
_entity_poly.type
_entity_poly.pdbx_seq_one_letter_code
_entity_poly.pdbx_strand_id
1 'polypeptide(L)'
;MKKSLTYLLAATIALSGCNKIEDAFDKSPDERINEALATYQSALTSSPYGWKGLIYPAGLRGGVVSFYFKFNESNRVEMFSDFDSASAVTPMTASYRLKALQQPALIFDTYSYVHVLADPDGSVNGGGYGGGLGSDFEFAIDGISGDTVKLTGRFNNSKAFLVKATREEMQNYYDKKYGNRLFSNIGKYITYFKRLVAGGVQYEIQVNQTTRTITFTWVDANGNVKTSTTGYYYSPDGIILSPAFSDGTTTIPAFNNISWNASTTTLSFSVNGTASSIVGSGQPIKIDLDGPRRWWQYALDQGGYWISPEGFHVNGVDDAYGISETSNFYFLLFWPRYGSSGGINYDLAGYVKLINNALSLPYGNAFRQPTFTGDGRVIFPLLGTLGTVPSADSIPVARTRIQFSDASGYYLVRLDSTTYDMVSAKDGKAWINWQF
;
A
#
# COMPACT_ATOMS: atom_id res chain seq x y z
N MET A 1 -41.23 3.18 -75.09
CA MET A 1 -42.05 2.54 -74.03
C MET A 1 -41.28 1.73 -72.99
N LYS A 2 -39.97 1.43 -73.14
CA LYS A 2 -39.23 0.59 -72.16
C LYS A 2 -38.51 1.34 -71.02
N LYS A 3 -38.27 2.67 -71.13
CA LYS A 3 -37.57 3.44 -70.08
C LYS A 3 -38.50 4.02 -69.01
N SER A 4 -39.76 4.31 -69.34
CA SER A 4 -40.73 4.88 -68.38
C SER A 4 -41.23 3.84 -67.35
N LEU A 5 -41.25 2.55 -67.71
CA LEU A 5 -41.63 1.47 -66.80
C LEU A 5 -40.54 1.19 -65.74
N THR A 6 -39.26 1.42 -66.07
CA THR A 6 -38.14 1.22 -65.14
C THR A 6 -38.09 2.29 -64.05
N TYR A 7 -38.43 3.55 -64.38
CA TYR A 7 -38.50 4.63 -63.39
C TYR A 7 -39.72 4.48 -62.45
N LEU A 8 -40.84 3.95 -62.94
CA LEU A 8 -42.02 3.66 -62.11
C LEU A 8 -41.79 2.48 -61.16
N LEU A 9 -41.00 1.48 -61.58
CA LEU A 9 -40.62 0.34 -60.74
C LEU A 9 -39.54 0.72 -59.69
N ALA A 10 -38.62 1.63 -60.03
CA ALA A 10 -37.65 2.17 -59.08
C ALA A 10 -38.31 3.09 -58.02
N ALA A 11 -39.33 3.87 -58.40
CA ALA A 11 -40.07 4.74 -57.48
C ALA A 11 -40.96 3.96 -56.49
N THR A 12 -41.42 2.76 -56.85
CA THR A 12 -42.25 1.91 -55.96
C THR A 12 -41.41 1.09 -54.96
N ILE A 13 -40.16 0.75 -55.30
CA ILE A 13 -39.21 0.11 -54.37
C ILE A 13 -38.71 1.11 -53.31
N ALA A 14 -38.56 2.40 -53.66
CA ALA A 14 -38.17 3.46 -52.72
C ALA A 14 -39.24 3.75 -51.64
N LEU A 15 -40.51 3.40 -51.88
CA LEU A 15 -41.62 3.57 -50.92
C LEU A 15 -41.87 2.33 -50.04
N SER A 16 -41.12 1.23 -50.26
CA SER A 16 -41.25 -0.01 -49.50
C SER A 16 -40.21 -0.13 -48.37
N GLY A 17 -39.35 0.88 -48.20
CA GLY A 17 -38.24 0.89 -47.23
C GLY A 17 -38.58 1.57 -45.91
N CYS A 18 -39.71 1.25 -45.29
CA CYS A 18 -39.96 1.62 -43.90
C CYS A 18 -40.78 0.52 -43.23
N ASN A 19 -40.14 -0.63 -42.98
CA ASN A 19 -40.64 -1.51 -41.94
C ASN A 19 -40.63 -0.67 -40.66
N LYS A 20 -41.80 -0.54 -40.01
CA LYS A 20 -41.86 -0.13 -38.60
C LYS A 20 -40.82 -0.98 -37.88
N ILE A 21 -39.78 -0.31 -37.38
CA ILE A 21 -38.96 -0.89 -36.33
C ILE A 21 -39.98 -1.09 -35.20
N GLU A 22 -40.40 -2.33 -34.97
CA GLU A 22 -41.02 -2.65 -33.68
C GLU A 22 -40.02 -2.16 -32.65
N ASP A 23 -40.46 -1.26 -31.77
CA ASP A 23 -39.60 -0.79 -30.69
C ASP A 23 -39.05 -2.04 -30.01
N ALA A 24 -37.72 -2.16 -29.94
CA ALA A 24 -37.06 -3.32 -29.34
C ALA A 24 -37.41 -3.47 -27.83
N PHE A 25 -38.21 -2.56 -27.28
CA PHE A 25 -38.64 -2.46 -25.90
C PHE A 25 -40.08 -1.96 -25.82
N ASP A 26 -40.89 -2.58 -24.98
CA ASP A 26 -42.30 -2.21 -24.74
C ASP A 26 -42.49 -0.87 -24.01
N LYS A 27 -41.40 -0.22 -23.60
CA LYS A 27 -41.38 1.03 -22.82
C LYS A 27 -40.44 2.05 -23.44
N SER A 28 -40.82 3.33 -23.34
CA SER A 28 -39.97 4.43 -23.78
C SER A 28 -38.66 4.50 -22.97
N PRO A 29 -37.58 5.09 -23.52
CA PRO A 29 -36.35 5.34 -22.78
C PRO A 29 -36.57 6.08 -21.45
N ASP A 30 -37.48 7.06 -21.43
CA ASP A 30 -37.82 7.86 -20.26
C ASP A 30 -38.55 7.05 -19.18
N GLU A 31 -39.46 6.16 -19.56
CA GLU A 31 -40.11 5.25 -18.60
C GLU A 31 -39.10 4.28 -17.97
N ARG A 32 -38.23 3.69 -18.80
CA ARG A 32 -37.22 2.73 -18.35
C ARG A 32 -36.23 3.36 -17.38
N ILE A 33 -35.77 4.59 -17.63
CA ILE A 33 -34.82 5.26 -16.75
C ILE A 33 -35.47 5.66 -15.42
N ASN A 34 -36.72 6.13 -15.44
CA ASN A 34 -37.45 6.45 -14.20
C ASN A 34 -37.74 5.20 -13.36
N GLU A 35 -38.09 4.08 -13.99
CA GLU A 35 -38.23 2.80 -13.31
C GLU A 35 -36.92 2.31 -12.70
N ALA A 36 -35.79 2.46 -13.40
CA ALA A 36 -34.49 2.12 -12.87
C ALA A 36 -34.13 2.98 -11.65
N LEU A 37 -34.34 4.30 -11.72
CA LEU A 37 -34.12 5.21 -10.59
C LEU A 37 -35.01 4.87 -9.39
N ALA A 38 -36.29 4.57 -9.62
CA ALA A 38 -37.22 4.15 -8.56
C ALA A 38 -36.79 2.82 -7.93
N THR A 39 -36.33 1.86 -8.74
CA THR A 39 -35.79 0.58 -8.27
C THR A 39 -34.57 0.78 -7.38
N TYR A 40 -33.63 1.63 -7.80
CA TYR A 40 -32.44 1.93 -7.00
C TYR A 40 -32.76 2.72 -5.74
N GLN A 41 -33.70 3.66 -5.80
CA GLN A 41 -34.17 4.39 -4.64
C GLN A 41 -34.75 3.43 -3.60
N SER A 42 -35.66 2.55 -4.04
CA SER A 42 -36.26 1.52 -3.18
C SER A 42 -35.22 0.57 -2.61
N ALA A 43 -34.25 0.12 -3.43
CA ALA A 43 -33.18 -0.74 -2.95
C ALA A 43 -32.40 -0.06 -1.82
N LEU A 44 -31.92 1.17 -2.03
CA LEU A 44 -31.10 1.90 -1.05
C LEU A 44 -31.84 2.14 0.27
N THR A 45 -33.12 2.52 0.24
CA THR A 45 -33.88 2.88 1.44
C THR A 45 -34.56 1.69 2.14
N SER A 46 -34.80 0.57 1.43
CA SER A 46 -35.44 -0.62 2.02
C SER A 46 -34.52 -1.50 2.85
N SER A 47 -33.20 -1.25 2.87
CA SER A 47 -32.27 -1.99 3.73
C SER A 47 -32.43 -1.55 5.20
N PRO A 48 -33.06 -2.36 6.08
CA PRO A 48 -33.45 -1.91 7.43
C PRO A 48 -32.24 -1.58 8.32
N TYR A 49 -31.10 -2.21 8.03
CA TYR A 49 -29.86 -2.06 8.77
C TYR A 49 -28.80 -1.26 8.00
N GLY A 50 -29.15 -0.66 6.86
CA GLY A 50 -28.23 0.11 6.04
C GLY A 50 -27.29 -0.75 5.20
N TRP A 51 -26.12 -0.21 4.88
CA TRP A 51 -25.16 -0.77 3.93
C TRP A 51 -23.73 -0.65 4.46
N LYS A 52 -22.94 -1.70 4.27
CA LYS A 52 -21.48 -1.64 4.34
C LYS A 52 -20.95 -1.24 2.98
N GLY A 53 -20.35 -0.05 2.92
CA GLY A 53 -19.69 0.47 1.73
C GLY A 53 -18.21 0.09 1.70
N LEU A 54 -17.69 -0.23 0.53
CA LEU A 54 -16.25 -0.35 0.28
C LEU A 54 -15.92 0.52 -0.92
N ILE A 55 -14.99 1.45 -0.78
CA ILE A 55 -14.49 2.32 -1.86
C ILE A 55 -13.00 2.02 -2.06
N TYR A 56 -12.56 1.93 -3.31
CA TYR A 56 -11.19 1.63 -3.72
C TYR A 56 -10.61 2.82 -4.50
N PRO A 57 -10.01 3.81 -3.81
CA PRO A 57 -9.42 4.99 -4.44
C PRO A 57 -8.12 4.65 -5.18
N ALA A 58 -7.87 5.27 -6.32
CA ALA A 58 -6.65 4.99 -7.11
C ALA A 58 -5.35 5.39 -6.38
N GLY A 59 -5.40 6.43 -5.55
CA GLY A 59 -4.28 6.90 -4.73
C GLY A 59 -3.93 5.96 -3.57
N LEU A 60 -4.85 5.07 -3.18
CA LEU A 60 -4.58 3.97 -2.26
C LEU A 60 -4.38 2.70 -3.08
N ARG A 61 -3.26 2.58 -3.80
CA ARG A 61 -3.02 1.45 -4.71
C ARG A 61 -3.14 0.10 -3.98
N GLY A 62 -4.20 -0.65 -4.30
CA GLY A 62 -4.53 -1.92 -3.66
C GLY A 62 -5.21 -1.80 -2.29
N GLY A 63 -5.36 -0.59 -1.76
CA GLY A 63 -6.06 -0.29 -0.52
C GLY A 63 -7.57 -0.10 -0.70
N VAL A 64 -8.25 -0.02 0.43
CA VAL A 64 -9.71 0.11 0.51
C VAL A 64 -10.08 0.95 1.73
N VAL A 65 -11.18 1.69 1.61
CA VAL A 65 -11.81 2.41 2.73
C VAL A 65 -13.23 1.90 2.87
N SER A 66 -13.60 1.53 4.09
CA SER A 66 -14.92 1.05 4.44
C SER A 66 -15.79 2.16 5.01
N PHE A 67 -17.09 2.01 4.76
CA PHE A 67 -18.12 2.94 5.16
C PHE A 67 -19.32 2.19 5.71
N TYR A 68 -20.11 2.87 6.51
CA TYR A 68 -21.50 2.51 6.75
C TYR A 68 -22.38 3.58 6.12
N PHE A 69 -23.48 3.17 5.48
CA PHE A 69 -24.48 4.09 4.94
C PHE A 69 -25.89 3.70 5.37
N LYS A 70 -26.66 4.65 5.88
CA LYS A 70 -28.10 4.52 6.10
C LYS A 70 -28.84 5.59 5.33
N PHE A 71 -29.37 5.21 4.17
CA PHE A 71 -30.18 6.07 3.32
C PHE A 71 -31.60 6.17 3.87
N ASN A 72 -32.22 7.33 3.70
CA ASN A 72 -33.64 7.54 4.01
C ASN A 72 -34.41 8.11 2.82
N GLU A 73 -35.75 8.16 2.97
CA GLU A 73 -36.69 8.63 1.95
C GLU A 73 -36.63 10.14 1.71
N SER A 74 -36.00 10.91 2.61
CA SER A 74 -35.82 12.36 2.49
C SER A 74 -34.51 12.74 1.79
N ASN A 75 -33.93 11.84 0.98
CA ASN A 75 -32.66 12.06 0.28
C ASN A 75 -31.50 12.42 1.21
N ARG A 76 -31.51 11.88 2.44
CA ARG A 76 -30.41 11.98 3.39
C ARG A 76 -29.76 10.63 3.62
N VAL A 77 -28.46 10.66 3.83
CA VAL A 77 -27.66 9.49 4.18
C VAL A 77 -26.83 9.80 5.41
N GLU A 78 -27.01 8.98 6.44
CA GLU A 78 -26.10 8.96 7.59
C GLU A 78 -24.96 7.99 7.31
N MET A 79 -23.73 8.37 7.66
CA MET A 79 -22.55 7.55 7.39
C MET A 79 -21.49 7.58 8.48
N PHE A 80 -20.74 6.48 8.54
CA PHE A 80 -19.45 6.36 9.22
C PHE A 80 -18.39 5.98 8.19
N SER A 81 -17.12 6.23 8.48
CA SER A 81 -16.01 5.82 7.62
C SER A 81 -14.86 5.31 8.47
N ASP A 82 -14.18 4.24 8.05
CA ASP A 82 -12.95 3.82 8.71
C ASP A 82 -11.70 4.59 8.23
N PHE A 83 -11.88 5.68 7.48
CA PHE A 83 -10.79 6.55 7.00
C PHE A 83 -9.86 7.03 8.12
N ASP A 84 -10.44 7.41 9.27
CA ASP A 84 -9.68 7.72 10.49
C ASP A 84 -10.43 7.28 11.75
N SER A 85 -9.81 7.40 12.92
CA SER A 85 -10.44 6.98 14.18
C SER A 85 -11.67 7.81 14.57
N ALA A 86 -11.79 9.06 14.09
CA ALA A 86 -12.89 9.96 14.46
C ALA A 86 -14.15 9.69 13.63
N SER A 87 -13.99 9.61 12.30
CA SER A 87 -15.04 9.24 11.33
C SER A 87 -15.59 7.83 11.53
N ALA A 88 -14.81 6.94 12.16
CA ALA A 88 -15.24 5.57 12.47
C ALA A 88 -16.26 5.49 13.61
N VAL A 89 -16.39 6.55 14.42
CA VAL A 89 -17.26 6.57 15.62
C VAL A 89 -18.19 7.78 15.66
N THR A 90 -18.09 8.68 14.69
CA THR A 90 -18.89 9.91 14.61
C THR A 90 -19.75 9.88 13.35
N PRO A 91 -21.08 9.75 13.47
CA PRO A 91 -21.95 9.75 12.31
C PRO A 91 -21.96 11.14 11.66
N MET A 92 -22.02 11.16 10.33
CA MET A 92 -22.22 12.37 9.54
C MET A 92 -23.44 12.19 8.64
N THR A 93 -24.33 13.20 8.59
CA THR A 93 -25.50 13.16 7.71
C THR A 93 -25.33 14.10 6.52
N ALA A 94 -25.29 13.54 5.32
CA ALA A 94 -25.20 14.26 4.05
C ALA A 94 -26.51 14.15 3.24
N SER A 95 -26.65 14.94 2.18
CA SER A 95 -27.65 14.71 1.15
C SER A 95 -27.09 13.84 0.02
N TYR A 96 -27.95 13.01 -0.56
CA TYR A 96 -27.65 12.23 -1.76
C TYR A 96 -28.79 12.38 -2.77
N ARG A 97 -28.53 12.05 -4.03
CA ARG A 97 -29.58 11.90 -5.04
C ARG A 97 -29.24 10.81 -6.04
N LEU A 98 -30.29 10.27 -6.65
CA LEU A 98 -30.19 9.44 -7.84
C LEU A 98 -30.49 10.29 -9.06
N LYS A 99 -29.62 10.26 -10.07
CA LYS A 99 -29.79 11.04 -11.29
C LYS A 99 -29.59 10.16 -12.53
N ALA A 100 -30.46 10.35 -13.51
CA ALA A 100 -30.23 9.88 -14.87
C ALA A 100 -29.15 10.76 -15.53
N LEU A 101 -27.94 10.23 -15.68
CA LEU A 101 -26.90 10.81 -16.53
C LEU A 101 -26.75 9.91 -17.77
N GLN A 102 -25.53 9.71 -18.29
CA GLN A 102 -25.29 8.64 -19.28
C GLN A 102 -25.73 7.25 -18.77
N GLN A 103 -25.70 7.07 -17.45
CA GLN A 103 -26.25 5.93 -16.73
C GLN A 103 -26.77 6.41 -15.36
N PRO A 104 -27.69 5.67 -14.71
CA PRO A 104 -28.14 5.98 -13.36
C PRO A 104 -26.96 6.15 -12.40
N ALA A 105 -26.93 7.24 -11.65
CA ALA A 105 -25.83 7.58 -10.77
C ALA A 105 -26.31 7.94 -9.36
N LEU A 106 -25.61 7.43 -8.35
CA LEU A 106 -25.67 7.84 -6.96
C LEU A 106 -24.67 8.98 -6.75
N ILE A 107 -25.18 10.14 -6.33
CA ILE A 107 -24.40 11.37 -6.13
C ILE A 107 -24.53 11.78 -4.66
N PHE A 108 -23.40 12.02 -4.00
CA PHE A 108 -23.37 12.67 -2.69
C PHE A 108 -23.25 14.19 -2.92
N ASP A 109 -24.29 14.96 -2.60
CA ASP A 109 -24.38 16.38 -2.99
C ASP A 109 -23.72 17.35 -2.00
N THR A 110 -23.67 16.98 -0.72
CA THR A 110 -23.02 17.78 0.33
C THR A 110 -21.74 17.11 0.79
N TYR A 111 -20.73 17.91 1.10
CA TYR A 111 -19.46 17.42 1.63
C TYR A 111 -19.68 16.42 2.77
N SER A 112 -19.01 15.28 2.68
CA SER A 112 -19.24 14.09 3.51
C SER A 112 -17.96 13.26 3.62
N TYR A 113 -17.96 12.17 4.41
CA TYR A 113 -16.78 11.29 4.47
C TYR A 113 -16.42 10.64 3.12
N VAL A 114 -17.35 10.55 2.17
CA VAL A 114 -17.03 10.11 0.80
C VAL A 114 -16.16 11.16 0.08
N HIS A 115 -16.43 12.45 0.31
CA HIS A 115 -15.68 13.55 -0.28
C HIS A 115 -14.26 13.66 0.26
N VAL A 116 -14.00 13.24 1.51
CA VAL A 116 -12.65 13.21 2.10
C VAL A 116 -11.67 12.46 1.20
N LEU A 117 -12.09 11.38 0.55
CA LEU A 117 -11.24 10.60 -0.35
C LEU A 117 -10.93 11.31 -1.69
N ALA A 118 -11.72 12.33 -2.05
CA ALA A 118 -11.56 13.13 -3.26
C ALA A 118 -11.18 14.58 -2.95
N ASP A 119 -10.86 14.90 -1.69
CA ASP A 119 -10.54 16.26 -1.26
C ASP A 119 -9.27 16.74 -1.98
N PRO A 120 -9.30 17.90 -2.65
CA PRO A 120 -8.15 18.42 -3.39
C PRO A 120 -7.03 18.91 -2.47
N ASP A 121 -7.29 19.13 -1.17
CA ASP A 121 -6.25 19.47 -0.20
C ASP A 121 -5.61 18.19 0.35
N GLY A 122 -4.38 17.92 -0.06
CA GLY A 122 -3.62 16.76 0.38
C GLY A 122 -3.39 16.72 1.90
N SER A 123 -3.50 17.84 2.61
CA SER A 123 -3.42 17.87 4.09
C SER A 123 -4.63 17.23 4.78
N VAL A 124 -5.76 17.10 4.07
CA VAL A 124 -6.99 16.48 4.60
C VAL A 124 -6.91 14.96 4.55
N ASN A 125 -6.31 14.40 3.49
CA ASN A 125 -6.39 12.96 3.22
C ASN A 125 -5.05 12.27 2.92
N GLY A 126 -3.94 13.00 2.87
CA GLY A 126 -2.62 12.48 2.50
C GLY A 126 -2.44 12.19 1.01
N GLY A 127 -3.39 12.60 0.17
CA GLY A 127 -3.36 12.46 -1.28
C GLY A 127 -2.62 13.59 -1.99
N GLY A 128 -2.59 13.53 -3.32
CA GLY A 128 -1.97 14.57 -4.14
C GLY A 128 -2.80 15.86 -4.16
N TYR A 129 -2.15 17.02 -4.04
CA TYR A 129 -2.82 18.32 -4.18
C TYR A 129 -3.53 18.43 -5.54
N GLY A 130 -4.81 18.80 -5.51
CA GLY A 130 -5.70 18.91 -6.67
C GLY A 130 -6.38 17.59 -7.11
N GLY A 131 -5.84 16.42 -6.72
CA GLY A 131 -6.37 15.11 -7.13
C GLY A 131 -6.90 14.22 -6.00
N GLY A 132 -6.60 14.56 -4.74
CA GLY A 132 -6.96 13.76 -3.57
C GLY A 132 -6.40 12.34 -3.63
N LEU A 133 -7.16 11.36 -3.14
CA LEU A 133 -6.82 9.94 -3.24
C LEU A 133 -7.37 9.30 -4.53
N GLY A 134 -7.84 10.08 -5.52
CA GLY A 134 -8.40 9.53 -6.75
C GLY A 134 -9.66 8.70 -6.52
N SER A 135 -10.50 9.09 -5.57
CA SER A 135 -11.85 8.57 -5.37
C SER A 135 -12.88 9.44 -6.10
N ASP A 136 -14.12 8.97 -6.15
CA ASP A 136 -15.27 9.73 -6.62
C ASP A 136 -16.26 9.98 -5.47
N PHE A 137 -17.13 10.97 -5.66
CA PHE A 137 -18.35 11.19 -4.88
C PHE A 137 -19.61 11.14 -5.76
N GLU A 138 -19.42 10.92 -7.07
CA GLU A 138 -20.47 10.57 -8.02
C GLU A 138 -20.17 9.19 -8.61
N PHE A 139 -21.08 8.25 -8.38
CA PHE A 139 -20.91 6.87 -8.79
C PHE A 139 -22.02 6.46 -9.73
N ALA A 140 -21.66 5.96 -10.90
CA ALA A 140 -22.58 5.20 -11.72
C ALA A 140 -22.97 3.89 -11.04
N ILE A 141 -24.22 3.49 -11.20
CA ILE A 141 -24.75 2.21 -10.72
C ILE A 141 -24.60 1.19 -11.84
N ASP A 142 -23.63 0.29 -11.68
CA ASP A 142 -23.38 -0.80 -12.64
C ASP A 142 -24.47 -1.88 -12.56
N GLY A 143 -25.12 -2.00 -11.39
CA GLY A 143 -26.27 -2.87 -11.16
C GLY A 143 -26.36 -3.41 -9.74
N ILE A 144 -27.36 -4.24 -9.50
CA ILE A 144 -27.58 -4.95 -8.24
C ILE A 144 -27.40 -6.45 -8.49
N SER A 145 -26.60 -7.10 -7.64
CA SER A 145 -26.35 -8.54 -7.68
C SER A 145 -26.54 -9.11 -6.27
N GLY A 146 -27.68 -9.76 -6.02
CA GLY A 146 -28.05 -10.24 -4.70
C GLY A 146 -28.12 -9.09 -3.69
N ASP A 147 -27.30 -9.15 -2.65
CA ASP A 147 -27.23 -8.13 -1.60
C ASP A 147 -26.20 -7.01 -1.86
N THR A 148 -25.68 -6.92 -3.09
CA THR A 148 -24.63 -5.96 -3.43
C THR A 148 -25.04 -5.02 -4.56
N VAL A 149 -24.92 -3.71 -4.32
CA VAL A 149 -24.92 -2.68 -5.38
C VAL A 149 -23.48 -2.48 -5.83
N LYS A 150 -23.24 -2.58 -7.14
CA LYS A 150 -21.93 -2.33 -7.76
C LYS A 150 -21.89 -0.93 -8.34
N LEU A 151 -20.81 -0.22 -8.06
CA LEU A 151 -20.66 1.18 -8.38
C LEU A 151 -19.31 1.44 -9.06
N THR A 152 -19.32 2.31 -10.06
CA THR A 152 -18.10 2.83 -10.69
C THR A 152 -18.12 4.35 -10.68
N GLY A 153 -17.08 4.95 -10.12
CA GLY A 153 -16.89 6.38 -10.06
C GLY A 153 -16.88 7.03 -11.45
N ARG A 154 -17.55 8.18 -11.59
CA ARG A 154 -17.78 8.78 -12.91
C ARG A 154 -16.59 9.56 -13.48
N PHE A 155 -15.67 9.98 -12.63
CA PHE A 155 -14.51 10.78 -12.99
C PHE A 155 -13.21 9.98 -12.89
N ASN A 156 -12.93 9.40 -11.71
CA ASN A 156 -11.70 8.65 -11.46
C ASN A 156 -11.84 7.13 -11.69
N ASN A 157 -13.03 6.65 -12.07
CA ASN A 157 -13.33 5.23 -12.23
C ASN A 157 -13.07 4.38 -10.97
N SER A 158 -13.07 5.01 -9.78
CA SER A 158 -12.91 4.31 -8.51
C SER A 158 -14.01 3.26 -8.35
N LYS A 159 -13.64 2.08 -7.86
CA LYS A 159 -14.64 1.02 -7.64
C LYS A 159 -15.28 1.20 -6.28
N ALA A 160 -16.59 0.99 -6.21
CA ALA A 160 -17.31 0.98 -4.96
C ALA A 160 -18.37 -0.13 -4.92
N PHE A 161 -18.65 -0.62 -3.71
CA PHE A 161 -19.64 -1.65 -3.47
C PHE A 161 -20.44 -1.29 -2.23
N LEU A 162 -21.77 -1.43 -2.30
CA LEU A 162 -22.64 -1.36 -1.14
C LEU A 162 -23.20 -2.76 -0.89
N VAL A 163 -22.81 -3.38 0.21
CA VAL A 163 -23.32 -4.69 0.65
C VAL A 163 -24.33 -4.45 1.76
N LYS A 164 -25.51 -5.08 1.72
CA LYS A 164 -26.50 -4.92 2.79
C LYS A 164 -25.86 -5.25 4.14
N ALA A 165 -26.00 -4.34 5.10
CA ALA A 165 -25.51 -4.56 6.45
C ALA A 165 -26.46 -5.47 7.22
N THR A 166 -25.91 -6.24 8.14
CA THR A 166 -26.66 -6.98 9.14
C THR A 166 -27.05 -6.08 10.31
N ARG A 167 -28.01 -6.52 11.13
CA ARG A 167 -28.38 -5.83 12.37
C ARG A 167 -27.19 -5.62 13.30
N GLU A 168 -26.34 -6.64 13.42
CA GLU A 168 -25.15 -6.59 14.27
C GLU A 168 -24.12 -5.60 13.74
N GLU A 169 -23.84 -5.58 12.44
CA GLU A 169 -22.93 -4.61 11.83
C GLU A 169 -23.41 -3.18 12.09
N MET A 170 -24.69 -2.89 11.86
CA MET A 170 -25.31 -1.60 12.19
C MET A 170 -25.07 -1.24 13.66
N GLN A 171 -25.41 -2.14 14.58
CA GLN A 171 -25.23 -1.91 16.02
C GLN A 171 -23.77 -1.62 16.37
N ASN A 172 -22.81 -2.35 15.79
CA ASN A 172 -21.39 -2.15 16.03
C ASN A 172 -20.90 -0.74 15.63
N TYR A 173 -21.47 -0.13 14.58
CA TYR A 173 -21.19 1.27 14.22
C TYR A 173 -21.72 2.25 15.28
N TYR A 174 -22.99 2.12 15.70
CA TYR A 174 -23.58 3.01 16.71
C TYR A 174 -23.01 2.79 18.11
N ASP A 175 -22.55 1.58 18.43
CA ASP A 175 -21.82 1.24 19.66
C ASP A 175 -20.33 1.66 19.60
N LYS A 176 -19.90 2.30 18.50
CA LYS A 176 -18.54 2.85 18.30
C LYS A 176 -17.43 1.80 18.32
N LYS A 177 -17.72 0.53 18.05
CA LYS A 177 -16.72 -0.55 18.11
C LYS A 177 -15.64 -0.43 17.02
N TYR A 178 -15.97 0.21 15.88
CA TYR A 178 -15.01 0.51 14.81
C TYR A 178 -13.96 1.57 15.17
N GLY A 179 -14.04 2.19 16.36
CA GLY A 179 -12.99 3.05 16.90
C GLY A 179 -11.72 2.29 17.32
N ASN A 180 -11.79 0.96 17.43
CA ASN A 180 -10.63 0.14 17.75
C ASN A 180 -9.58 0.17 16.62
N ARG A 181 -8.39 0.70 16.92
CA ARG A 181 -7.25 0.78 15.98
C ARG A 181 -6.04 -0.04 16.43
N LEU A 182 -6.25 -1.13 17.16
CA LEU A 182 -5.15 -1.93 17.72
C LEU A 182 -4.18 -2.46 16.66
N PHE A 183 -4.63 -2.74 15.43
CA PHE A 183 -3.74 -3.13 14.33
C PHE A 183 -2.67 -2.07 14.03
N SER A 184 -2.93 -0.79 14.31
CA SER A 184 -1.98 0.29 14.07
C SER A 184 -0.69 0.17 14.90
N ASN A 185 -0.68 -0.66 15.96
CA ASN A 185 0.53 -0.99 16.70
C ASN A 185 1.54 -1.79 15.88
N ILE A 186 1.20 -2.24 14.67
CA ILE A 186 2.17 -2.83 13.73
C ILE A 186 3.37 -1.91 13.47
N GLY A 187 3.16 -0.58 13.49
CA GLY A 187 4.22 0.42 13.37
C GLY A 187 5.17 0.48 14.58
N LYS A 188 4.89 -0.23 15.68
CA LYS A 188 5.78 -0.32 16.86
C LYS A 188 6.84 -1.41 16.73
N TYR A 189 6.74 -2.28 15.73
CA TYR A 189 7.75 -3.30 15.47
C TYR A 189 8.97 -2.67 14.80
N ILE A 190 10.07 -2.59 15.54
CA ILE A 190 11.36 -2.05 15.06
C ILE A 190 12.24 -3.06 14.30
N THR A 191 11.76 -4.30 14.15
CA THR A 191 12.45 -5.31 13.34
C THR A 191 12.06 -5.15 11.88
N TYR A 192 13.04 -5.28 10.98
CA TYR A 192 12.83 -5.21 9.55
C TYR A 192 11.84 -6.30 9.09
N PHE A 193 12.12 -7.55 9.44
CA PHE A 193 11.27 -8.69 9.11
C PHE A 193 10.22 -8.94 10.20
N LYS A 194 8.97 -9.12 9.79
CA LYS A 194 7.82 -9.42 10.66
C LYS A 194 7.11 -10.63 10.09
N ARG A 195 6.72 -11.59 10.93
CA ARG A 195 6.13 -12.85 10.48
C ARG A 195 4.88 -13.22 11.25
N LEU A 196 4.00 -13.97 10.61
CA LEU A 196 2.88 -14.66 11.24
C LEU A 196 2.80 -16.10 10.72
N VAL A 197 2.02 -16.95 11.40
CA VAL A 197 1.75 -18.32 10.97
C VAL A 197 0.24 -18.50 10.82
N ALA A 198 -0.22 -18.98 9.66
CA ALA A 198 -1.62 -19.29 9.42
C ALA A 198 -1.73 -20.55 8.53
N GLY A 199 -2.63 -21.47 8.88
CA GLY A 199 -2.77 -22.73 8.14
C GLY A 199 -1.52 -23.61 8.16
N GLY A 200 -0.65 -23.45 9.17
CA GLY A 200 0.66 -24.13 9.23
C GLY A 200 1.75 -23.52 8.33
N VAL A 201 1.43 -22.47 7.56
CA VAL A 201 2.37 -21.76 6.68
C VAL A 201 2.87 -20.51 7.39
N GLN A 202 4.18 -20.24 7.28
CA GLN A 202 4.77 -19.00 7.75
C GLN A 202 4.74 -17.94 6.64
N TYR A 203 4.33 -16.73 6.98
CA TYR A 203 4.32 -15.58 6.09
C TYR A 203 5.16 -14.47 6.70
N GLU A 204 6.05 -13.88 5.91
CA GLU A 204 6.61 -12.57 6.19
C GLU A 204 5.66 -11.50 5.70
N ILE A 205 5.49 -10.42 6.46
CA ILE A 205 4.55 -9.35 6.14
C ILE A 205 5.23 -7.98 6.09
N GLN A 206 4.84 -7.18 5.11
CA GLN A 206 5.11 -5.75 5.06
C GLN A 206 3.77 -5.00 5.05
N VAL A 207 3.55 -4.15 6.06
CA VAL A 207 2.31 -3.38 6.20
C VAL A 207 2.59 -1.93 5.84
N ASN A 208 1.83 -1.41 4.87
CA ASN A 208 1.83 0.01 4.54
C ASN A 208 0.52 0.62 5.05
N GLN A 209 0.59 1.32 6.17
CA GLN A 209 -0.58 1.90 6.83
C GLN A 209 -1.18 3.08 6.05
N THR A 210 -0.35 3.79 5.26
CA THR A 210 -0.78 4.91 4.42
C THR A 210 -1.64 4.44 3.25
N THR A 211 -1.17 3.44 2.51
CA THR A 211 -1.94 2.84 1.39
C THR A 211 -2.95 1.79 1.85
N ARG A 212 -2.94 1.43 3.14
CA ARG A 212 -3.80 0.40 3.75
C ARG A 212 -3.64 -0.96 3.08
N THR A 213 -2.40 -1.38 2.89
CA THR A 213 -2.07 -2.66 2.26
C THR A 213 -1.16 -3.52 3.14
N ILE A 214 -1.24 -4.83 2.93
CA ILE A 214 -0.34 -5.83 3.49
C ILE A 214 0.21 -6.64 2.33
N THR A 215 1.54 -6.66 2.20
CA THR A 215 2.26 -7.60 1.34
C THR A 215 2.62 -8.82 2.16
N PHE A 216 2.22 -9.99 1.69
CA PHE A 216 2.59 -11.29 2.22
C PHE A 216 3.68 -11.89 1.35
N THR A 217 4.71 -12.43 1.96
CA THR A 217 5.79 -13.17 1.30
C THR A 217 5.92 -14.55 1.95
N TRP A 218 5.95 -15.61 1.14
CA TRP A 218 6.07 -16.99 1.62
C TRP A 218 6.95 -17.82 0.69
N VAL A 219 7.33 -19.01 1.16
CA VAL A 219 8.07 -19.99 0.38
C VAL A 219 7.10 -21.12 0.00
N ASP A 220 6.91 -21.36 -1.29
CA ASP A 220 6.04 -22.44 -1.77
C ASP A 220 6.67 -23.83 -1.57
N ALA A 221 5.91 -24.89 -1.86
CA ALA A 221 6.36 -26.27 -1.71
C ALA A 221 7.60 -26.62 -2.56
N ASN A 222 7.89 -25.85 -3.62
CA ASN A 222 9.06 -26.01 -4.48
C ASN A 222 10.26 -25.18 -3.98
N GLY A 223 10.13 -24.49 -2.86
CA GLY A 223 11.18 -23.65 -2.30
C GLY A 223 11.29 -22.26 -2.94
N ASN A 224 10.33 -21.86 -3.79
CA ASN A 224 10.33 -20.54 -4.44
C ASN A 224 9.68 -19.50 -3.55
N VAL A 225 10.24 -18.28 -3.57
CA VAL A 225 9.60 -17.13 -2.93
C VAL A 225 8.43 -16.67 -3.76
N LYS A 226 7.29 -16.47 -3.11
CA LYS A 226 6.07 -15.88 -3.66
C LYS A 226 5.70 -14.66 -2.84
N THR A 227 5.06 -13.70 -3.51
CA THR A 227 4.57 -12.50 -2.86
C THR A 227 3.19 -12.13 -3.40
N SER A 228 2.35 -11.56 -2.54
CA SER A 228 1.05 -11.02 -2.92
C SER A 228 0.65 -9.90 -1.97
N THR A 229 0.13 -8.81 -2.53
CA THR A 229 -0.36 -7.66 -1.78
C THR A 229 -1.88 -7.63 -1.76
N THR A 230 -2.47 -7.31 -0.61
CA THR A 230 -3.91 -7.07 -0.48
C THR A 230 -4.20 -5.84 0.38
N GLY A 231 -5.37 -5.22 0.17
CA GLY A 231 -5.86 -4.12 0.99
C GLY A 231 -6.44 -4.60 2.30
N TYR A 232 -6.57 -3.69 3.27
CA TYR A 232 -7.31 -3.97 4.50
C TYR A 232 -8.16 -2.78 4.95
N TYR A 233 -9.24 -3.09 5.67
CA TYR A 233 -10.06 -2.11 6.40
C TYR A 233 -10.40 -2.66 7.78
N TYR A 234 -10.83 -1.79 8.70
CA TYR A 234 -11.03 -2.18 10.10
C TYR A 234 -12.40 -2.83 10.32
N SER A 235 -12.41 -3.86 11.16
CA SER A 235 -13.61 -4.46 11.76
C SER A 235 -13.73 -4.04 13.23
N PRO A 236 -14.83 -4.36 13.94
CA PRO A 236 -15.00 -4.03 15.36
C PRO A 236 -13.87 -4.53 16.27
N ASP A 237 -13.25 -5.65 15.92
CA ASP A 237 -12.28 -6.37 16.73
C ASP A 237 -10.96 -6.64 15.98
N GLY A 238 -10.77 -6.10 14.78
CA GLY A 238 -9.69 -6.54 13.90
C GLY A 238 -9.58 -5.79 12.57
N ILE A 239 -9.09 -6.51 11.56
CA ILE A 239 -9.05 -6.04 10.17
C ILE A 239 -9.57 -7.12 9.22
N ILE A 240 -10.19 -6.70 8.12
CA ILE A 240 -10.62 -7.57 7.02
C ILE A 240 -9.74 -7.26 5.81
N LEU A 241 -9.28 -8.31 5.13
CA LEU A 241 -8.47 -8.22 3.91
C LEU A 241 -9.40 -8.19 2.69
N SER A 242 -9.18 -7.23 1.80
CA SER A 242 -9.96 -7.07 0.57
C SER A 242 -9.04 -6.89 -0.65
N PRO A 243 -8.96 -7.88 -1.56
CA PRO A 243 -9.56 -9.22 -1.44
C PRO A 243 -8.95 -10.04 -0.28
N ALA A 244 -9.58 -11.16 0.09
CA ALA A 244 -8.94 -12.10 1.00
C ALA A 244 -7.57 -12.53 0.43
N PHE A 245 -6.54 -12.59 1.27
CA PHE A 245 -5.25 -13.13 0.86
C PHE A 245 -5.39 -14.63 0.62
N SER A 246 -4.71 -15.16 -0.41
CA SER A 246 -4.58 -16.60 -0.63
C SER A 246 -3.22 -16.95 -1.23
N ASP A 247 -2.61 -18.02 -0.73
CA ASP A 247 -1.43 -18.65 -1.34
C ASP A 247 -1.77 -19.80 -2.30
N GLY A 248 -3.07 -20.00 -2.58
CA GLY A 248 -3.62 -21.13 -3.34
C GLY A 248 -4.07 -22.31 -2.49
N THR A 249 -3.69 -22.38 -1.21
CA THR A 249 -4.07 -23.45 -0.26
C THR A 249 -4.75 -22.87 0.98
N THR A 250 -4.12 -21.90 1.61
CA THR A 250 -4.60 -21.14 2.76
C THR A 250 -5.23 -19.85 2.27
N THR A 251 -6.43 -19.54 2.78
CA THR A 251 -7.07 -18.24 2.59
C THR A 251 -7.15 -17.52 3.92
N ILE A 252 -6.69 -16.26 3.95
CA ILE A 252 -6.74 -15.37 5.11
C ILE A 252 -7.70 -14.23 4.77
N PRO A 253 -8.95 -14.27 5.25
CA PRO A 253 -9.93 -13.21 4.98
C PRO A 253 -9.81 -12.04 5.96
N ALA A 254 -9.30 -12.28 7.17
CA ALA A 254 -9.29 -11.30 8.25
C ALA A 254 -8.29 -11.69 9.35
N PHE A 255 -7.87 -10.69 10.13
CA PHE A 255 -7.29 -10.88 11.46
C PHE A 255 -8.33 -10.46 12.49
N ASN A 256 -8.94 -11.43 13.16
CA ASN A 256 -10.00 -11.19 14.14
C ASN A 256 -9.44 -11.14 15.57
N ASN A 257 -10.20 -10.62 16.52
CA ASN A 257 -9.85 -10.58 17.95
C ASN A 257 -8.43 -10.04 18.21
N ILE A 258 -8.05 -8.96 17.52
CA ILE A 258 -6.74 -8.33 17.67
C ILE A 258 -6.57 -7.84 19.11
N SER A 259 -5.44 -8.21 19.72
CA SER A 259 -4.97 -7.70 21.00
C SER A 259 -3.52 -7.26 20.89
N TRP A 260 -3.13 -6.30 21.73
CA TRP A 260 -1.76 -5.75 21.77
C TRP A 260 -1.16 -5.93 23.15
N ASN A 261 0.04 -6.51 23.19
CA ASN A 261 0.86 -6.60 24.40
C ASN A 261 2.10 -5.72 24.23
N ALA A 262 2.10 -4.55 24.90
CA ALA A 262 3.19 -3.59 24.82
C ALA A 262 4.50 -4.11 25.43
N SER A 263 4.44 -4.91 26.50
CA SER A 263 5.62 -5.44 27.19
C SER A 263 6.45 -6.39 26.31
N THR A 264 5.78 -7.11 25.41
CA THR A 264 6.42 -8.08 24.49
C THR A 264 6.43 -7.61 23.04
N THR A 265 5.89 -6.42 22.74
CA THR A 265 5.70 -5.91 21.36
C THR A 265 5.03 -6.98 20.49
N THR A 266 3.90 -7.51 20.94
CA THR A 266 3.20 -8.62 20.29
C THR A 266 1.75 -8.25 19.97
N LEU A 267 1.40 -8.35 18.69
CA LEU A 267 0.05 -8.25 18.15
C LEU A 267 -0.49 -9.66 17.93
N SER A 268 -1.47 -10.06 18.73
CA SER A 268 -2.11 -11.38 18.68
C SER A 268 -3.50 -11.29 18.09
N PHE A 269 -3.93 -12.30 17.36
CA PHE A 269 -5.20 -12.34 16.63
C PHE A 269 -5.61 -13.78 16.34
N SER A 270 -6.76 -13.98 15.70
CA SER A 270 -7.14 -15.26 15.12
C SER A 270 -7.35 -15.18 13.61
N VAL A 271 -6.88 -16.21 12.91
CA VAL A 271 -7.12 -16.46 11.49
C VAL A 271 -7.95 -17.73 11.38
N ASN A 272 -9.13 -17.64 10.77
CA ASN A 272 -10.05 -18.77 10.62
C ASN A 272 -10.30 -19.52 11.96
N GLY A 273 -10.46 -18.77 13.06
CA GLY A 273 -10.67 -19.32 14.41
C GLY A 273 -9.41 -19.85 15.12
N THR A 274 -8.26 -19.91 14.43
CA THR A 274 -6.99 -20.36 15.03
C THR A 274 -6.15 -19.18 15.48
N ALA A 275 -5.60 -19.23 16.70
CA ALA A 275 -4.76 -18.18 17.24
C ALA A 275 -3.43 -18.02 16.46
N SER A 276 -3.02 -16.78 16.24
CA SER A 276 -1.76 -16.39 15.61
C SER A 276 -1.26 -15.09 16.24
N SER A 277 -0.02 -14.73 15.97
CA SER A 277 0.55 -13.44 16.34
C SER A 277 1.57 -12.98 15.29
N ILE A 278 1.88 -11.68 15.33
CA ILE A 278 3.03 -11.15 14.60
C ILE A 278 4.26 -11.19 15.50
N VAL A 279 5.35 -11.73 14.99
CA VAL A 279 6.65 -11.79 15.66
C VAL A 279 7.72 -11.16 14.77
N GLY A 280 8.70 -10.48 15.39
CA GLY A 280 9.86 -9.98 14.67
C GLY A 280 10.83 -11.10 14.30
N SER A 281 11.62 -10.90 13.25
CA SER A 281 12.71 -11.80 12.86
C SER A 281 13.97 -11.02 12.48
N GLY A 282 15.13 -11.58 12.82
CA GLY A 282 16.45 -11.01 12.46
C GLY A 282 16.96 -11.48 11.10
N GLN A 283 16.19 -12.30 10.37
CA GLN A 283 16.57 -12.85 9.08
C GLN A 283 15.36 -12.85 8.12
N PRO A 284 15.58 -12.80 6.79
CA PRO A 284 14.49 -12.91 5.82
C PRO A 284 13.86 -14.30 5.85
N ILE A 285 12.61 -14.43 5.42
CA ILE A 285 11.94 -15.74 5.29
C ILE A 285 12.68 -16.69 4.35
N LYS A 286 13.35 -16.15 3.34
CA LYS A 286 14.29 -16.85 2.47
C LYS A 286 15.53 -15.99 2.29
N ILE A 287 16.68 -16.55 2.64
CA ILE A 287 17.98 -15.88 2.45
C ILE A 287 18.38 -15.95 0.97
N ASP A 288 18.70 -14.81 0.37
CA ASP A 288 19.36 -14.73 -0.93
C ASP A 288 20.88 -14.89 -0.73
N LEU A 289 21.38 -16.11 -0.96
CA LEU A 289 22.79 -16.45 -0.74
C LEU A 289 23.75 -15.63 -1.62
N ASP A 290 23.30 -15.22 -2.80
CA ASP A 290 24.11 -14.46 -3.76
C ASP A 290 23.90 -12.95 -3.64
N GLY A 291 22.88 -12.50 -2.91
CA GLY A 291 22.51 -11.09 -2.73
C GLY A 291 23.70 -10.19 -2.37
N PRO A 292 24.46 -10.52 -1.31
CA PRO A 292 25.68 -9.81 -0.94
C PRO A 292 26.69 -9.61 -2.08
N ARG A 293 27.04 -10.70 -2.77
CA ARG A 293 28.04 -10.68 -3.85
C ARG A 293 27.49 -9.90 -5.05
N ARG A 294 26.21 -10.06 -5.36
CA ARG A 294 25.53 -9.39 -6.46
C ARG A 294 25.53 -7.87 -6.27
N TRP A 295 25.17 -7.40 -5.08
CA TRP A 295 25.18 -5.97 -4.72
C TRP A 295 26.58 -5.37 -4.85
N TRP A 296 27.60 -6.04 -4.32
CA TRP A 296 28.98 -5.56 -4.39
C TRP A 296 29.55 -5.58 -5.82
N GLN A 297 29.36 -6.69 -6.55
CA GLN A 297 29.89 -6.89 -7.88
C GLN A 297 29.23 -5.94 -8.90
N TYR A 298 27.94 -5.63 -8.74
CA TYR A 298 27.24 -4.68 -9.60
C TYR A 298 27.94 -3.32 -9.61
N ALA A 299 28.21 -2.72 -8.44
CA ALA A 299 28.89 -1.43 -8.39
C ALA A 299 30.33 -1.50 -8.92
N LEU A 300 31.04 -2.61 -8.69
CA LEU A 300 32.36 -2.83 -9.25
C LEU A 300 32.34 -2.87 -10.79
N ASP A 301 31.41 -3.60 -11.38
CA ASP A 301 31.28 -3.76 -12.83
C ASP A 301 30.87 -2.46 -13.53
N GLN A 302 30.04 -1.65 -12.87
CA GLN A 302 29.66 -0.34 -13.37
C GLN A 302 30.74 0.73 -13.16
N GLY A 303 31.80 0.43 -12.40
CA GLY A 303 32.80 1.43 -11.99
C GLY A 303 32.21 2.56 -11.15
N GLY A 304 31.12 2.29 -10.43
CA GLY A 304 30.36 3.27 -9.66
C GLY A 304 30.29 2.94 -8.17
N TYR A 305 29.34 3.56 -7.47
CA TYR A 305 29.16 3.44 -6.03
C TYR A 305 27.68 3.43 -5.67
N TRP A 306 27.36 2.81 -4.54
CA TRP A 306 26.05 2.93 -3.93
C TRP A 306 25.99 4.20 -3.10
N ILE A 307 24.82 4.82 -2.99
CA ILE A 307 24.56 5.97 -2.12
C ILE A 307 23.48 5.66 -1.08
N SER A 308 23.59 6.32 0.06
CA SER A 308 22.60 6.33 1.13
C SER A 308 22.45 7.77 1.62
N PRO A 309 21.28 8.41 1.43
CA PRO A 309 21.04 9.78 1.88
C PRO A 309 21.04 9.96 3.40
N GLU A 310 20.70 8.91 4.16
CA GLU A 310 20.51 9.02 5.63
C GLU A 310 21.34 8.01 6.41
N GLY A 311 22.00 7.05 5.75
CA GLY A 311 22.79 6.04 6.43
C GLY A 311 21.92 4.98 7.13
N PHE A 312 22.28 4.62 8.36
CA PHE A 312 21.61 3.53 9.07
C PHE A 312 20.33 3.99 9.77
N HIS A 313 19.24 3.29 9.50
CA HIS A 313 18.13 3.17 10.44
C HIS A 313 18.52 2.21 11.56
N VAL A 314 18.27 2.58 12.83
CA VAL A 314 18.55 1.72 13.99
C VAL A 314 17.49 1.88 15.06
N ASN A 315 16.91 0.76 15.52
CA ASN A 315 15.94 0.70 16.62
C ASN A 315 14.75 1.67 16.46
N GLY A 316 14.24 1.83 15.23
CA GLY A 316 13.09 2.71 14.97
C GLY A 316 13.46 4.15 14.66
N VAL A 317 14.75 4.48 14.49
CA VAL A 317 15.23 5.85 14.23
C VAL A 317 15.96 5.89 12.89
N ASP A 318 15.48 6.71 11.96
CA ASP A 318 16.18 7.05 10.70
C ASP A 318 17.35 8.00 11.00
N ASP A 319 18.39 7.98 10.16
CA ASP A 319 19.69 8.63 10.44
C ASP A 319 20.14 8.47 11.91
N ALA A 320 20.10 7.23 12.41
CA ALA A 320 20.28 6.96 13.84
C ALA A 320 21.63 7.41 14.42
N TYR A 321 22.60 7.68 13.54
CA TYR A 321 23.92 8.14 13.90
C TYR A 321 24.17 9.63 13.60
N GLY A 322 23.21 10.34 13.00
CA GLY A 322 23.29 11.77 12.74
C GLY A 322 24.32 12.12 11.66
N ILE A 323 24.49 11.28 10.64
CA ILE A 323 25.44 11.57 9.56
C ILE A 323 24.93 12.70 8.65
N SER A 324 23.61 12.81 8.47
CA SER A 324 22.99 13.86 7.66
C SER A 324 23.09 15.24 8.32
N GLU A 325 23.19 15.26 9.65
CA GLU A 325 23.36 16.46 10.46
C GLU A 325 24.78 17.03 10.40
N THR A 326 25.75 16.29 9.86
CA THR A 326 27.13 16.77 9.73
C THR A 326 27.23 17.88 8.68
N SER A 327 28.11 18.86 8.92
CA SER A 327 28.21 20.05 8.07
C SER A 327 28.43 19.70 6.60
N ASN A 328 27.65 20.31 5.72
CA ASN A 328 27.68 20.13 4.26
C ASN A 328 27.49 18.68 3.79
N PHE A 329 26.91 17.78 4.60
CA PHE A 329 26.64 16.42 4.17
C PHE A 329 25.74 16.37 2.93
N TYR A 330 26.06 15.46 2.01
CA TYR A 330 25.28 15.25 0.80
C TYR A 330 24.75 13.81 0.71
N PHE A 331 25.62 12.81 0.80
CA PHE A 331 25.23 11.41 0.99
C PHE A 331 26.41 10.57 1.51
N LEU A 332 26.11 9.41 2.09
CA LEU A 332 27.09 8.37 2.36
C LEU A 332 27.20 7.51 1.10
N LEU A 333 28.40 7.27 0.60
CA LEU A 333 28.63 6.32 -0.49
C LEU A 333 29.24 5.01 0.01
N PHE A 334 29.05 3.93 -0.72
CA PHE A 334 29.85 2.71 -0.64
C PHE A 334 30.46 2.40 -2.01
N TRP A 335 31.78 2.49 -2.12
CA TRP A 335 32.53 2.30 -3.36
C TRP A 335 33.45 1.07 -3.27
N PRO A 336 33.11 -0.04 -3.96
CA PRO A 336 34.00 -1.20 -4.08
C PRO A 336 35.34 -0.87 -4.71
N ARG A 337 36.43 -1.37 -4.13
CA ARG A 337 37.81 -1.19 -4.63
C ARG A 337 38.17 0.28 -4.96
N TYR A 338 37.71 1.21 -4.12
CA TYR A 338 37.98 2.64 -4.28
C TYR A 338 39.47 2.97 -4.47
N GLY A 339 40.36 2.30 -3.73
CA GLY A 339 41.80 2.54 -3.85
C GLY A 339 42.65 1.45 -3.22
N SER A 340 43.96 1.70 -3.14
CA SER A 340 44.92 0.79 -2.52
C SER A 340 45.74 1.48 -1.43
N SER A 341 45.98 0.81 -0.30
CA SER A 341 46.90 1.26 0.76
C SER A 341 47.75 0.10 1.24
N GLY A 342 49.07 0.26 1.26
CA GLY A 342 49.99 -0.82 1.64
C GLY A 342 49.86 -2.08 0.79
N GLY A 343 49.53 -1.94 -0.50
CA GLY A 343 49.29 -3.06 -1.42
C GLY A 343 47.94 -3.77 -1.25
N ILE A 344 47.07 -3.29 -0.37
CA ILE A 344 45.73 -3.83 -0.13
C ILE A 344 44.70 -2.92 -0.80
N ASN A 345 43.92 -3.48 -1.72
CA ASN A 345 42.73 -2.79 -2.23
C ASN A 345 41.67 -2.70 -1.14
N TYR A 346 41.02 -1.54 -1.05
CA TYR A 346 40.00 -1.27 -0.04
C TYR A 346 38.73 -0.72 -0.66
N ASP A 347 37.61 -1.08 -0.05
CA ASP A 347 36.31 -0.48 -0.28
C ASP A 347 36.15 0.72 0.64
N LEU A 348 35.37 1.71 0.23
CA LEU A 348 35.19 2.93 0.99
C LEU A 348 33.72 3.19 1.30
N ALA A 349 33.39 3.31 2.58
CA ALA A 349 32.18 4.00 3.02
C ALA A 349 32.51 5.49 3.24
N GLY A 350 32.20 6.31 2.25
CA GLY A 350 32.69 7.68 2.12
C GLY A 350 31.63 8.74 2.42
N TYR A 351 31.99 9.80 3.15
CA TYR A 351 31.05 10.87 3.49
C TYR A 351 31.18 11.99 2.47
N VAL A 352 30.28 12.02 1.49
CA VAL A 352 30.30 13.05 0.45
C VAL A 352 29.74 14.34 1.01
N LYS A 353 30.45 15.43 0.74
CA LYS A 353 30.10 16.79 1.17
C LYS A 353 29.90 17.69 -0.04
N LEU A 354 29.00 18.67 0.08
CA LEU A 354 28.82 19.74 -0.91
C LEU A 354 29.60 20.98 -0.46
N ILE A 355 30.73 21.25 -1.11
CA ILE A 355 31.62 22.37 -0.76
C ILE A 355 31.79 23.24 -2.00
N ASN A 356 31.52 24.55 -1.88
CA ASN A 356 31.60 25.50 -3.00
C ASN A 356 30.83 25.03 -4.25
N ASN A 357 29.62 24.48 -4.04
CA ASN A 357 28.75 23.94 -5.09
C ASN A 357 29.35 22.76 -5.89
N ALA A 358 30.31 22.03 -5.30
CA ALA A 358 30.91 20.82 -5.87
C ALA A 358 30.95 19.69 -4.84
N LEU A 359 30.80 18.46 -5.31
CA LEU A 359 30.92 17.27 -4.47
C LEU A 359 32.38 17.02 -4.11
N SER A 360 32.62 16.74 -2.83
CA SER A 360 33.93 16.45 -2.26
C SER A 360 33.84 15.21 -1.37
N LEU A 361 34.90 14.40 -1.37
CA LEU A 361 35.02 13.19 -0.54
C LEU A 361 36.22 13.34 0.41
N PRO A 362 36.09 14.13 1.49
CA PRO A 362 37.21 14.48 2.35
C PRO A 362 37.69 13.34 3.25
N TYR A 363 36.79 12.42 3.62
CA TYR A 363 37.11 11.29 4.51
C TYR A 363 36.09 10.14 4.38
N GLY A 364 36.45 8.98 4.93
CA GLY A 364 35.57 7.81 4.95
C GLY A 364 36.15 6.62 5.70
N ASN A 365 35.33 5.61 5.98
CA ASN A 365 35.75 4.36 6.60
C ASN A 365 36.21 3.39 5.49
N ALA A 366 37.46 2.93 5.57
CA ALA A 366 38.03 1.99 4.62
C ALA A 366 37.90 0.56 5.13
N PHE A 367 37.42 -0.34 4.28
CA PHE A 367 37.26 -1.75 4.57
C PHE A 367 38.09 -2.60 3.62
N ARG A 368 38.56 -3.75 4.09
CA ARG A 368 39.06 -4.79 3.18
C ARG A 368 37.91 -5.29 2.32
N GLN A 369 38.25 -6.01 1.24
CA GLN A 369 37.24 -6.72 0.45
C GLN A 369 36.29 -7.49 1.39
N PRO A 370 34.96 -7.35 1.23
CA PRO A 370 34.00 -7.95 2.13
C PRO A 370 34.06 -9.47 2.09
N THR A 371 33.78 -10.09 3.23
CA THR A 371 33.60 -11.54 3.32
C THR A 371 32.15 -11.88 3.00
N PHE A 372 31.94 -12.63 1.92
CA PHE A 372 30.64 -13.22 1.57
C PHE A 372 30.55 -14.62 2.16
N THR A 373 29.71 -14.81 3.16
CA THR A 373 29.60 -16.08 3.89
C THR A 373 28.69 -17.05 3.14
N GLY A 374 28.87 -18.36 3.39
CA GLY A 374 28.04 -19.40 2.78
C GLY A 374 26.57 -19.40 3.22
N ASP A 375 26.24 -18.66 4.28
CA ASP A 375 24.88 -18.43 4.76
C ASP A 375 24.29 -17.09 4.29
N GLY A 376 24.85 -16.47 3.25
CA GLY A 376 24.27 -15.33 2.56
C GLY A 376 24.43 -13.99 3.27
N ARG A 377 25.49 -13.82 4.07
CA ARG A 377 25.81 -12.56 4.73
C ARG A 377 27.03 -11.87 4.11
N VAL A 378 27.09 -10.55 4.23
CA VAL A 378 28.31 -9.75 4.05
C VAL A 378 28.85 -9.29 5.39
N ILE A 379 30.16 -9.39 5.57
CA ILE A 379 30.90 -8.83 6.71
C ILE A 379 31.95 -7.88 6.16
N PHE A 380 32.13 -6.71 6.79
CA PHE A 380 33.07 -5.67 6.36
C PHE A 380 34.25 -5.57 7.33
N PRO A 381 35.41 -6.19 7.03
CA PRO A 381 36.57 -6.10 7.90
C PRO A 381 37.18 -4.70 7.81
N LEU A 382 37.18 -3.96 8.91
CA LEU A 382 37.77 -2.62 8.97
C LEU A 382 39.26 -2.65 8.59
N LEU A 383 39.66 -1.76 7.69
CA LEU A 383 41.06 -1.53 7.34
C LEU A 383 41.60 -0.25 7.98
N GLY A 384 40.80 0.82 7.98
CA GLY A 384 41.22 2.12 8.51
C GLY A 384 40.29 3.25 8.10
N THR A 385 40.86 4.44 7.95
CA THR A 385 40.12 5.67 7.60
C THR A 385 40.85 6.35 6.44
N LEU A 386 40.08 6.80 5.44
CA LEU A 386 40.55 7.73 4.42
C LEU A 386 40.45 9.16 4.98
N GLY A 387 41.50 9.96 4.81
CA GLY A 387 41.50 11.37 5.22
C GLY A 387 41.43 11.59 6.73
N THR A 388 41.24 12.84 7.14
CA THR A 388 41.12 13.24 8.54
C THR A 388 39.66 13.56 8.86
N VAL A 389 39.06 12.80 9.78
CA VAL A 389 37.69 13.05 10.25
C VAL A 389 37.69 14.26 11.18
N PRO A 390 36.93 15.34 10.88
CA PRO A 390 36.80 16.48 11.77
C PRO A 390 36.24 16.09 13.14
N SER A 391 36.64 16.80 14.20
CA SER A 391 36.15 16.52 15.55
C SER A 391 34.62 16.57 15.66
N ALA A 392 33.98 17.50 14.94
CA ALA A 392 32.53 17.63 14.88
C ALA A 392 31.81 16.41 14.28
N ASP A 393 32.47 15.70 13.36
CA ASP A 393 31.88 14.57 12.63
C ASP A 393 32.29 13.22 13.24
N SER A 394 33.18 13.24 14.25
CA SER A 394 33.81 12.05 14.81
C SER A 394 32.83 11.03 15.40
N ILE A 395 31.75 11.49 16.06
CA ILE A 395 30.75 10.61 16.69
C ILE A 395 29.87 9.90 15.63
N PRO A 396 29.21 10.61 14.69
CA PRO A 396 28.45 9.97 13.61
C PRO A 396 29.28 8.97 12.79
N VAL A 397 30.51 9.35 12.45
CA VAL A 397 31.41 8.51 11.65
C VAL A 397 31.82 7.26 12.43
N ALA A 398 32.17 7.40 13.71
CA ALA A 398 32.56 6.25 14.54
C ALA A 398 31.41 5.28 14.78
N ARG A 399 30.19 5.77 15.03
CA ARG A 399 29.01 4.91 15.21
C ARG A 399 28.66 4.14 13.94
N THR A 400 28.68 4.81 12.80
CA THR A 400 28.49 4.18 11.48
C THR A 400 29.55 3.11 11.22
N ARG A 401 30.83 3.40 11.52
CA ARG A 401 31.93 2.43 11.40
C ARG A 401 31.71 1.20 12.27
N ILE A 402 31.32 1.40 13.53
CA ILE A 402 31.04 0.31 14.48
C ILE A 402 29.91 -0.56 13.94
N GLN A 403 28.84 0.04 13.43
CA GLN A 403 27.72 -0.70 12.83
C GLN A 403 28.20 -1.55 11.65
N PHE A 404 28.82 -0.95 10.62
CA PHE A 404 29.37 -1.71 9.48
C PHE A 404 30.26 -2.88 9.89
N SER A 405 31.05 -2.71 10.96
CA SER A 405 32.03 -3.70 11.42
C SER A 405 31.43 -4.77 12.36
N ASP A 406 30.12 -4.82 12.56
CA ASP A 406 29.48 -5.87 13.38
C ASP A 406 29.75 -7.25 12.77
N ALA A 407 30.35 -8.14 13.57
CA ALA A 407 30.76 -9.48 13.14
C ALA A 407 29.58 -10.39 12.76
N SER A 408 28.35 -10.04 13.17
CA SER A 408 27.13 -10.73 12.75
C SER A 408 26.89 -10.58 11.25
N GLY A 409 27.39 -9.51 10.63
CA GLY A 409 27.21 -9.23 9.21
C GLY A 409 25.79 -8.84 8.83
N TYR A 410 25.51 -8.85 7.52
CA TYR A 410 24.28 -8.32 6.94
C TYR A 410 23.70 -9.21 5.86
N TYR A 411 22.37 -9.34 5.84
CA TYR A 411 21.63 -9.86 4.69
C TYR A 411 21.32 -8.72 3.71
N LEU A 412 21.30 -9.02 2.41
CA LEU A 412 20.92 -8.06 1.37
C LEU A 412 19.50 -8.39 0.88
N VAL A 413 18.57 -7.45 1.08
CA VAL A 413 17.21 -7.50 0.56
C VAL A 413 17.15 -6.64 -0.69
N ARG A 414 16.93 -7.29 -1.84
CA ARG A 414 16.80 -6.59 -3.12
C ARG A 414 15.39 -6.00 -3.24
N LEU A 415 15.27 -4.68 -3.35
CA LEU A 415 13.99 -4.00 -3.56
C LEU A 415 13.67 -3.88 -5.05
N ASP A 416 14.68 -3.56 -5.87
CA ASP A 416 14.58 -3.54 -7.33
C ASP A 416 15.96 -3.83 -7.99
N SER A 417 16.18 -3.45 -9.25
CA SER A 417 17.48 -3.67 -9.91
C SER A 417 18.65 -2.87 -9.36
N THR A 418 18.39 -1.73 -8.75
CA THR A 418 19.35 -0.68 -8.35
C THR A 418 19.09 -0.18 -6.93
N THR A 419 18.27 -0.88 -6.15
CA THR A 419 17.96 -0.54 -4.76
C THR A 419 18.01 -1.77 -3.87
N TYR A 420 18.73 -1.67 -2.76
CA TYR A 420 18.91 -2.72 -1.77
C TYR A 420 18.78 -2.18 -0.35
N ASP A 421 18.19 -2.97 0.54
CA ASP A 421 18.38 -2.79 1.97
C ASP A 421 19.42 -3.78 2.49
N MET A 422 20.41 -3.28 3.21
CA MET A 422 21.41 -4.09 3.89
C MET A 422 21.03 -4.19 5.38
N VAL A 423 20.48 -5.35 5.78
CA VAL A 423 19.84 -5.57 7.08
C VAL A 423 20.76 -6.34 8.01
N SER A 424 20.98 -5.82 9.21
CA SER A 424 21.83 -6.43 10.24
C SER A 424 21.33 -7.82 10.62
N ALA A 425 22.20 -8.82 10.48
CA ALA A 425 21.90 -10.21 10.83
C ALA A 425 21.92 -10.47 12.36
N LYS A 426 22.29 -9.46 13.17
CA LYS A 426 22.30 -9.56 14.63
C LYS A 426 20.90 -9.76 15.20
N ASP A 427 19.96 -8.93 14.75
CA ASP A 427 18.57 -8.92 15.24
C ASP A 427 17.57 -8.28 14.26
N GLY A 428 18.01 -7.83 13.08
CA GLY A 428 17.16 -7.17 12.09
C GLY A 428 16.66 -5.79 12.50
N LYS A 429 17.23 -5.15 13.53
CA LYS A 429 16.80 -3.82 14.01
C LYS A 429 17.65 -2.65 13.48
N ALA A 430 18.65 -2.95 12.66
CA ALA A 430 19.47 -1.98 11.98
C ALA A 430 19.53 -2.31 10.48
N TRP A 431 19.35 -1.32 9.62
CA TRP A 431 19.51 -1.48 8.18
C TRP A 431 19.90 -0.15 7.53
N ILE A 432 20.47 -0.23 6.33
CA ILE A 432 20.81 0.92 5.51
C ILE A 432 20.25 0.70 4.10
N ASN A 433 19.58 1.71 3.57
CA ASN A 433 19.10 1.70 2.19
C ASN A 433 20.22 2.18 1.26
N TRP A 434 20.40 1.43 0.17
CA TRP A 434 21.36 1.70 -0.89
C TRP A 434 20.65 1.92 -2.22
N GLN A 435 21.03 2.98 -2.92
CA GLN A 435 20.60 3.31 -4.28
C GLN A 435 21.84 3.43 -5.15
N PHE A 436 21.81 2.91 -6.38
CA PHE A 436 22.95 3.02 -7.30
C PHE A 436 22.85 4.26 -8.20
#